data_AF-A0A662IG76-F1
#
_entry.id   AF-A0A662IG76-F1
#
_cell.length_a   1.000
_cell.length_b   1.000
_cell.length_c   1.000
_cell.angle_alpha   90.00
_cell.angle_beta   90.00
_cell.angle_gamma   90.00
#
_symmetry.space_group_name_H-M   'P 1'
#
loop_
_entity.id
_entity.type
_entity.pdbx_description
1 polymer ?
#
loop_
_entity_poly.entity_id
_entity_poly.type
_entity_poly.pdbx_seq_one_letter_code
_entity_poly.pdbx_strand_id
1 'polypeptide(L)'
;MRLPKILVIAGLIFIAIGAIVALVPITQEVWEPKSKVLVDKATTVYAGAEHTWPLTYLFLRPENVRDLVVRGYVEEKKGRPFDLKIENGKVYVEATNVSGRHEFEFSPTPEELEEGLKLRVLNNRATIEVVEDFIVETLTVYSFSDSSYLLRAPLLKPPKSVPVEITGTAEGARGYSFNLYVLDERNYERWEAKVPFEAYYEGRNASSYEFTFTVPAEKCTKYVYFVVERLPVIELKKETLIDETLTIYRWMKYSYWFVRPLYKSPAKNGIVVKGTAEEAKGHLFNLYFLDETNFERYKAGLTYKSYWEGKRRSSYKFEFTIPLEKATEYLYYVVERVMPGVKLNVYISATKSWYEDIRPRLSVMIDTKKSYTKPIDITVRYHVEASWEERTYAHVLAGLFAGAILVGLGFILLIASAIAKYVFKR
;
A
#
# COMPACT_ATOMS: atom_id res chain seq x y z
N MET A 1 9.58 53.25 -98.95
CA MET A 1 8.40 52.36 -99.09
C MET A 1 7.14 53.23 -99.09
N ARG A 2 6.12 52.99 -99.93
CA ARG A 2 4.88 53.80 -99.88
C ARG A 2 4.15 53.57 -98.56
N LEU A 3 3.67 54.65 -97.92
CA LEU A 3 3.00 54.62 -96.60
C LEU A 3 1.97 53.48 -96.41
N PRO A 4 1.12 53.13 -97.40
CA PRO A 4 0.19 52.00 -97.25
C PRO A 4 0.89 50.64 -97.05
N LYS A 5 2.03 50.42 -97.72
CA LYS A 5 2.78 49.15 -97.53
C LYS A 5 3.35 49.05 -96.10
N ILE A 6 3.74 50.17 -95.50
CA ILE A 6 4.26 50.20 -94.12
C ILE A 6 3.13 49.86 -93.14
N LEU A 7 1.94 50.45 -93.34
CA LEU A 7 0.76 50.22 -92.49
C LEU A 7 0.25 48.77 -92.55
N VAL A 8 0.26 48.13 -93.73
CA VAL A 8 -0.11 46.70 -93.86
C VAL A 8 0.87 45.81 -93.11
N ILE A 9 2.18 46.03 -93.28
CA ILE A 9 3.19 45.22 -92.60
C ILE A 9 3.08 45.40 -91.09
N ALA A 10 2.93 46.64 -90.60
CA ALA A 10 2.71 46.91 -89.18
C ALA A 10 1.43 46.23 -88.66
N GLY A 11 0.32 46.34 -89.38
CA GLY A 11 -0.96 45.70 -89.00
C GLY A 11 -0.86 44.18 -88.91
N LEU A 12 -0.22 43.52 -89.87
CA LEU A 12 0.03 42.07 -89.85
C LEU A 12 0.95 41.66 -88.70
N ILE A 13 1.99 42.46 -88.38
CA ILE A 13 2.87 42.23 -87.23
C ILE A 13 2.08 42.34 -85.92
N PHE A 14 1.23 43.36 -85.77
CA PHE A 14 0.41 43.53 -84.57
C PHE A 14 -0.60 42.39 -84.38
N ILE A 15 -1.22 41.90 -85.45
CA ILE A 15 -2.11 40.73 -85.39
C ILE A 15 -1.32 39.47 -84.98
N ALA A 16 -0.16 39.23 -85.59
CA ALA A 16 0.66 38.07 -85.28
C ALA A 16 1.17 38.09 -83.83
N ILE A 17 1.71 39.23 -83.36
CA ILE A 17 2.18 39.39 -81.97
C ILE A 17 1.00 39.31 -81.00
N GLY A 18 -0.13 39.94 -81.31
CA GLY A 18 -1.33 39.89 -80.48
C GLY A 18 -1.88 38.47 -80.33
N ALA A 19 -1.89 37.69 -81.40
CA ALA A 19 -2.27 36.27 -81.35
C ALA A 19 -1.29 35.44 -80.51
N ILE A 20 0.02 35.67 -80.63
CA ILE A 20 1.03 35.01 -79.79
C ILE A 20 0.82 35.37 -78.32
N VAL A 21 0.64 36.65 -77.98
CA VAL A 21 0.42 37.10 -76.59
C VAL A 21 -0.89 36.57 -76.01
N ALA A 22 -1.95 36.45 -76.82
CA ALA A 22 -3.22 35.85 -76.39
C ALA A 22 -3.12 34.34 -76.13
N LEU A 23 -2.24 33.66 -76.88
CA LEU A 23 -2.07 32.21 -76.82
C LEU A 23 -0.98 31.74 -75.86
N VAL A 24 -0.08 32.62 -75.41
CA VAL A 24 0.89 32.31 -74.37
C VAL A 24 0.18 32.37 -73.03
N PRO A 25 -0.03 31.23 -72.34
CA PRO A 25 -0.61 31.24 -71.00
C PRO A 25 0.37 31.94 -70.07
N ILE A 26 0.04 33.17 -69.67
CA ILE A 26 0.71 33.82 -68.55
C ILE A 26 0.15 33.15 -67.29
N THR A 27 0.84 32.11 -66.84
CA THR A 27 0.60 31.53 -65.53
C THR A 27 1.26 32.43 -64.50
N GLN A 28 0.46 32.95 -63.57
CA GLN A 28 1.00 33.63 -62.40
C GLN A 28 1.07 32.63 -61.25
N GLU A 29 2.21 32.66 -60.57
CA GLU A 29 2.40 31.92 -59.33
C GLU A 29 1.50 32.51 -58.25
N VAL A 30 0.61 31.69 -57.70
CA VAL A 30 -0.29 32.06 -56.62
C VAL A 30 -0.10 31.06 -55.48
N TRP A 31 0.09 31.59 -54.27
CA TRP A 31 0.22 30.79 -53.06
C TRP A 31 -1.11 30.81 -52.33
N GLU A 32 -1.75 29.64 -52.24
CA GLU A 32 -3.04 29.50 -51.57
C GLU A 32 -2.86 28.91 -50.17
N PRO A 33 -3.47 29.48 -49.13
CA PRO A 33 -3.45 28.88 -47.81
C PRO A 33 -4.26 27.58 -47.82
N LYS A 34 -3.67 26.52 -47.27
CA LYS A 34 -4.28 25.21 -47.06
C LYS A 34 -4.16 24.82 -45.59
N SER A 35 -5.08 23.98 -45.12
CA SER A 35 -4.97 23.37 -43.80
C SER A 35 -5.62 21.99 -43.77
N LYS A 36 -5.14 21.16 -42.84
CA LYS A 36 -5.65 19.82 -42.60
C LYS A 36 -5.55 19.46 -41.13
N VAL A 37 -6.66 19.01 -40.55
CA VAL A 37 -6.66 18.33 -39.25
C VAL A 37 -6.00 16.96 -39.43
N LEU A 38 -4.85 16.76 -38.78
CA LEU A 38 -4.11 15.50 -38.77
C LEU A 38 -4.75 14.51 -37.81
N VAL A 39 -5.18 14.99 -36.64
CA VAL A 39 -5.90 14.18 -35.66
C VAL A 39 -6.79 15.06 -34.77
N ASP A 40 -8.02 14.63 -34.52
CA ASP A 40 -8.90 15.19 -33.50
C ASP A 40 -9.70 14.07 -32.86
N LYS A 41 -9.30 13.65 -31.65
CA LYS A 41 -10.03 12.63 -30.89
C LYS A 41 -9.67 12.62 -29.42
N ALA A 42 -10.48 11.91 -28.65
CA ALA A 42 -10.20 11.53 -27.28
C ALA A 42 -9.84 10.05 -27.19
N THR A 43 -8.86 9.69 -26.37
CA THR A 43 -8.49 8.30 -26.10
C THR A 43 -8.17 8.10 -24.63
N THR A 44 -8.37 6.88 -24.16
CA THR A 44 -7.88 6.44 -22.86
C THR A 44 -6.44 5.99 -23.00
N VAL A 45 -5.57 6.48 -22.11
CA VAL A 45 -4.19 6.01 -21.97
C VAL A 45 -4.12 5.21 -20.67
N TYR A 46 -3.92 3.91 -20.80
CA TYR A 46 -3.91 3.01 -19.65
C TYR A 46 -2.76 3.31 -18.70
N ALA A 47 -2.96 3.05 -17.42
CA ALA A 47 -1.96 3.29 -16.38
C ALA A 47 -0.65 2.55 -16.67
N GLY A 48 0.46 3.30 -16.72
CA GLY A 48 1.79 2.79 -17.06
C GLY A 48 2.01 2.49 -18.54
N ALA A 49 1.03 2.76 -19.40
CA ALA A 49 1.14 2.58 -20.84
C ALA A 49 1.53 3.88 -21.56
N GLU A 50 2.04 3.70 -22.77
CA GLU A 50 2.23 4.75 -23.76
C GLU A 50 1.14 4.63 -24.82
N HIS A 51 0.63 5.77 -25.27
CA HIS A 51 -0.28 5.87 -26.40
C HIS A 51 0.36 6.70 -27.51
N THR A 52 0.45 6.13 -28.72
CA THR A 52 1.15 6.74 -29.84
C THR A 52 0.24 6.92 -31.06
N TRP A 53 0.33 8.09 -31.70
CA TRP A 53 -0.35 8.41 -32.96
C TRP A 53 0.60 8.93 -34.02
N PRO A 54 0.52 8.40 -35.25
CA PRO A 54 1.14 9.05 -36.39
C PRO A 54 0.39 10.34 -36.74
N LEU A 55 1.17 11.39 -36.97
CA LEU A 55 0.78 12.69 -37.51
C LEU A 55 1.41 12.76 -38.90
N THR A 56 0.73 12.20 -39.90
CA THR A 56 1.21 12.12 -41.28
C THR A 56 0.31 12.90 -42.22
N TYR A 57 0.93 13.54 -43.21
CA TYR A 57 0.23 14.09 -44.36
C TYR A 57 1.07 13.88 -45.63
N LEU A 58 0.44 13.38 -46.69
CA LEU A 58 1.11 13.13 -47.96
C LEU A 58 0.96 14.34 -48.88
N PHE A 59 2.07 15.00 -49.22
CA PHE A 59 2.08 16.09 -50.18
C PHE A 59 2.32 15.54 -51.58
N LEU A 60 1.48 15.90 -52.56
CA LEU A 60 1.66 15.46 -53.95
C LEU A 60 2.90 16.10 -54.60
N ARG A 61 3.29 17.30 -54.15
CA ARG A 61 4.44 18.07 -54.61
C ARG A 61 5.05 18.83 -53.43
N PRO A 62 5.92 18.21 -52.62
CA PRO A 62 6.58 18.83 -51.47
C PRO A 62 7.25 20.18 -51.80
N GLU A 63 7.83 20.29 -53.00
CA GLU A 63 8.47 21.51 -53.51
C GLU A 63 7.50 22.68 -53.75
N ASN A 64 6.19 22.43 -53.74
CA ASN A 64 5.13 23.44 -53.84
C ASN A 64 4.61 23.89 -52.47
N VAL A 65 5.23 23.48 -51.36
CA VAL A 65 4.77 23.78 -50.01
C VAL A 65 5.72 24.74 -49.34
N ARG A 66 5.18 25.80 -48.72
CA ARG A 66 5.95 26.70 -47.84
C ARG A 66 5.16 27.06 -46.59
N ASP A 67 5.86 27.65 -45.62
CA ASP A 67 5.29 28.11 -44.35
C ASP A 67 4.47 27.03 -43.63
N LEU A 68 4.97 25.78 -43.67
CA LEU A 68 4.35 24.66 -43.00
C LEU A 68 4.46 24.83 -41.48
N VAL A 69 3.31 24.86 -40.83
CA VAL A 69 3.17 24.95 -39.37
C VAL A 69 2.27 23.83 -38.91
N VAL A 70 2.72 23.10 -37.89
CA VAL A 70 1.90 22.14 -37.14
C VAL A 70 1.60 22.77 -35.78
N ARG A 71 0.31 22.88 -35.46
CA ARG A 71 -0.16 23.41 -34.19
C ARG A 71 -1.26 22.55 -33.61
N GLY A 72 -1.42 22.62 -32.31
CA GLY A 72 -2.42 21.80 -31.65
C GLY A 72 -2.38 21.89 -30.14
N TYR A 73 -3.14 21.00 -29.52
CA TYR A 73 -3.12 20.81 -28.08
C TYR A 73 -3.33 19.36 -27.70
N VAL A 74 -2.85 19.01 -26.51
CA VAL A 74 -3.20 17.78 -25.80
C VAL A 74 -3.73 18.19 -24.43
N GLU A 75 -4.91 17.68 -24.07
CA GLU A 75 -5.62 18.04 -22.85
C GLU A 75 -6.11 16.79 -22.11
N GLU A 76 -5.80 16.67 -20.82
CA GLU A 76 -6.39 15.64 -19.95
C GLU A 76 -7.68 16.18 -19.31
N LYS A 77 -8.80 15.46 -19.51
CA LYS A 77 -10.15 15.94 -19.14
C LYS A 77 -10.40 16.13 -17.65
N LYS A 78 -9.60 15.53 -16.78
CA LYS A 78 -9.71 15.56 -15.31
C LYS A 78 -8.51 16.23 -14.64
N GLY A 79 -7.66 16.93 -15.40
CA GLY A 79 -6.47 17.62 -14.89
C GLY A 79 -5.35 16.70 -14.38
N ARG A 80 -5.36 15.41 -14.72
CA ARG A 80 -4.35 14.44 -14.28
C ARG A 80 -3.05 14.61 -15.07
N PRO A 81 -1.88 14.46 -14.42
CA PRO A 81 -0.61 14.68 -15.06
C PRO A 81 -0.26 13.59 -16.09
N PHE A 82 0.32 14.00 -17.22
CA PHE A 82 0.87 13.11 -18.24
C PHE A 82 2.18 13.67 -18.81
N ASP A 83 2.96 12.82 -19.48
CA ASP A 83 4.11 13.25 -20.28
C ASP A 83 3.74 13.21 -21.77
N LEU A 84 4.23 14.18 -22.55
CA LEU A 84 3.97 14.36 -23.97
C LEU A 84 5.28 14.47 -24.74
N LYS A 85 5.36 13.78 -25.88
CA LYS A 85 6.46 13.92 -26.84
C LYS A 85 5.97 13.92 -28.28
N ILE A 86 6.48 14.81 -29.12
CA ILE A 86 6.26 14.83 -30.57
C ILE A 86 7.61 14.76 -31.29
N GLU A 87 7.83 13.68 -32.04
CA GLU A 87 9.12 13.41 -32.68
C GLU A 87 9.03 12.59 -33.97
N ASN A 88 10.02 12.74 -34.86
CA ASN A 88 10.28 11.89 -36.03
C ASN A 88 11.79 11.55 -36.16
N GLY A 89 12.47 11.38 -35.01
CA GLY A 89 13.93 11.32 -34.92
C GLY A 89 14.54 12.63 -34.43
N LYS A 90 13.90 13.76 -34.76
CA LYS A 90 14.07 15.06 -34.10
C LYS A 90 12.91 15.30 -33.14
N VAL A 91 13.19 15.86 -31.96
CA VAL A 91 12.17 16.21 -30.97
C VAL A 91 11.69 17.65 -31.23
N TYR A 92 10.39 17.83 -31.43
CA TYR A 92 9.77 19.16 -31.61
C TYR A 92 9.08 19.63 -30.33
N VAL A 93 8.41 18.72 -29.64
CA VAL A 93 7.69 19.00 -28.40
C VAL A 93 8.07 17.94 -27.39
N GLU A 94 8.47 18.37 -26.20
CA GLU A 94 8.65 17.52 -25.04
C GLU A 94 8.15 18.27 -23.82
N ALA A 95 7.13 17.71 -23.16
CA ALA A 95 6.53 18.29 -21.97
C ALA A 95 6.36 17.18 -20.94
N THR A 96 6.82 17.43 -19.72
CA THR A 96 6.70 16.49 -18.61
C THR A 96 5.75 17.04 -17.56
N ASN A 97 5.02 16.15 -16.90
CA ASN A 97 4.08 16.50 -15.84
C ASN A 97 3.04 17.55 -16.26
N VAL A 98 2.51 17.42 -17.48
CA VAL A 98 1.47 18.30 -18.02
C VAL A 98 0.17 18.08 -17.24
N SER A 99 -0.32 19.12 -16.56
CA SER A 99 -1.63 19.13 -15.91
C SER A 99 -2.61 19.97 -16.74
N GLY A 100 -3.72 19.38 -17.17
CA GLY A 100 -4.71 20.06 -18.01
C GLY A 100 -4.32 20.08 -19.49
N ARG A 101 -4.32 21.27 -20.10
CA ARG A 101 -4.10 21.49 -21.54
C ARG A 101 -2.70 22.03 -21.82
N HIS A 102 -2.00 21.39 -22.76
CA HIS A 102 -0.74 21.86 -23.30
C HIS A 102 -0.91 22.17 -24.78
N GLU A 103 -0.65 23.41 -25.16
CA GLU A 103 -0.65 23.89 -26.54
C GLU A 103 0.77 23.88 -27.10
N PHE A 104 0.90 23.59 -28.39
CA PHE A 104 2.18 23.56 -29.06
C PHE A 104 2.06 24.07 -30.50
N GLU A 105 3.18 24.57 -31.00
CA GLU A 105 3.35 25.02 -32.39
C GLU A 105 4.80 24.77 -32.80
N PHE A 106 5.01 24.20 -34.00
CA PHE A 106 6.33 23.98 -34.58
C PHE A 106 6.25 23.89 -36.11
N SER A 107 7.38 24.08 -36.78
CA SER A 107 7.48 24.07 -38.25
C SER A 107 8.37 22.92 -38.73
N PRO A 108 7.79 21.77 -39.15
CA PRO A 108 8.53 20.72 -39.81
C PRO A 108 8.72 21.01 -41.31
N THR A 109 9.60 20.27 -41.98
CA THR A 109 9.62 20.22 -43.45
C THR A 109 8.48 19.34 -43.98
N PRO A 110 8.09 19.48 -45.27
CA PRO A 110 7.12 18.58 -45.90
C PRO A 110 7.50 17.10 -45.79
N GLU A 111 8.79 16.78 -45.97
CA GLU A 111 9.33 15.41 -45.86
C GLU A 111 9.22 14.89 -44.42
N GLU A 112 9.55 15.73 -43.43
CA GLU A 112 9.43 15.41 -42.01
C GLU A 112 7.99 15.06 -41.59
N LEU A 113 6.98 15.68 -42.23
CA LEU A 113 5.56 15.40 -42.00
C LEU A 113 5.06 14.18 -42.80
N GLU A 114 5.67 13.88 -43.95
CA GLU A 114 5.37 12.69 -44.76
C GLU A 114 5.95 11.41 -44.12
N GLU A 115 7.19 11.47 -43.61
CA GLU A 115 7.89 10.37 -42.92
C GLU A 115 7.24 9.99 -41.57
N GLY A 116 6.37 10.86 -41.06
CA GLY A 116 5.45 10.57 -39.97
C GLY A 116 5.98 10.96 -38.59
N LEU A 117 5.58 12.16 -38.18
CA LEU A 117 5.68 12.60 -36.79
C LEU A 117 4.86 11.69 -35.88
N LYS A 118 5.38 11.40 -34.68
CA LYS A 118 4.70 10.58 -33.68
C LYS A 118 4.37 11.42 -32.48
N LEU A 119 3.07 11.55 -32.20
CA LEU A 119 2.58 12.08 -30.93
C LEU A 119 2.51 10.94 -29.92
N ARG A 120 3.24 11.05 -28.81
CA ARG A 120 3.35 10.06 -27.75
C ARG A 120 2.84 10.67 -26.46
N VAL A 121 1.86 10.04 -25.83
CA VAL A 121 1.36 10.40 -24.49
C VAL A 121 1.67 9.25 -23.54
N LEU A 122 2.37 9.54 -22.46
CA LEU A 122 2.72 8.55 -21.44
C LEU A 122 1.91 8.81 -20.17
N ASN A 123 1.20 7.78 -19.71
CA ASN A 123 0.50 7.80 -18.43
C ASN A 123 1.33 7.09 -17.34
N ASN A 124 2.42 7.72 -16.93
CA ASN A 124 3.33 7.21 -15.89
C ASN A 124 3.14 7.90 -14.53
N ARG A 125 2.38 9.00 -14.47
CA ARG A 125 2.23 9.86 -13.28
C ARG A 125 0.85 9.88 -12.66
N ALA A 126 -0.21 9.56 -13.41
CA ALA A 126 -1.55 9.63 -12.87
C ALA A 126 -1.78 8.51 -11.84
N THR A 127 -1.99 8.92 -10.60
CA THR A 127 -2.29 8.04 -9.47
C THR A 127 -3.45 8.60 -8.66
N ILE A 128 -4.11 7.74 -7.89
CA ILE A 128 -5.00 8.13 -6.79
C ILE A 128 -4.46 7.52 -5.50
N GLU A 129 -4.70 8.21 -4.39
CA GLU A 129 -4.61 7.57 -3.07
C GLU A 129 -5.81 6.64 -2.89
N VAL A 130 -5.50 5.42 -2.45
CA VAL A 130 -6.50 4.42 -2.04
C VAL A 130 -6.25 4.11 -0.58
N VAL A 131 -7.31 4.25 0.23
CA VAL A 131 -7.33 3.80 1.61
C VAL A 131 -8.39 2.71 1.72
N GLU A 132 -7.99 1.53 2.18
CA GLU A 132 -8.90 0.40 2.35
C GLU A 132 -8.58 -0.37 3.62
N ASP A 133 -9.58 -1.06 4.17
CA ASP A 133 -9.39 -1.95 5.32
C ASP A 133 -8.43 -3.08 4.93
N PHE A 134 -7.52 -3.43 5.83
CA PHE A 134 -6.50 -4.44 5.58
C PHE A 134 -6.70 -5.68 6.43
N ILE A 135 -6.67 -5.53 7.75
CA ILE A 135 -6.90 -6.61 8.72
C ILE A 135 -7.83 -6.06 9.79
N VAL A 136 -8.95 -6.75 10.00
CA VAL A 136 -9.87 -6.53 11.12
C VAL A 136 -10.15 -7.90 11.74
N GLU A 137 -9.32 -8.31 12.71
CA GLU A 137 -9.33 -9.67 13.24
C GLU A 137 -8.93 -9.74 14.71
N THR A 138 -9.52 -10.69 15.45
CA THR A 138 -9.14 -10.97 16.84
C THR A 138 -8.18 -12.15 16.92
N LEU A 139 -6.94 -11.89 17.32
CA LEU A 139 -5.90 -12.90 17.53
C LEU A 139 -6.03 -13.47 18.95
N THR A 140 -6.20 -14.79 19.09
CA THR A 140 -6.33 -15.42 20.41
C THR A 140 -5.16 -16.35 20.70
N VAL A 141 -4.36 -16.01 21.71
CA VAL A 141 -3.38 -16.91 22.33
C VAL A 141 -4.08 -17.65 23.47
N TYR A 142 -4.20 -18.98 23.36
CA TYR A 142 -4.82 -19.81 24.40
C TYR A 142 -3.90 -19.99 25.60
N SER A 143 -4.46 -20.37 26.76
CA SER A 143 -3.67 -20.59 27.98
C SER A 143 -2.70 -21.77 27.84
N PHE A 144 -3.02 -22.72 26.96
CA PHE A 144 -2.26 -23.96 26.72
C PHE A 144 -1.37 -23.92 25.47
N SER A 145 -1.52 -22.91 24.60
CA SER A 145 -0.69 -22.76 23.39
C SER A 145 0.65 -22.10 23.71
N ASP A 146 1.53 -22.08 22.71
CA ASP A 146 2.76 -21.28 22.74
C ASP A 146 2.45 -19.82 23.12
N SER A 147 3.49 -19.10 23.56
CA SER A 147 3.36 -17.73 24.08
C SER A 147 2.92 -16.70 23.04
N SER A 148 2.56 -17.11 21.82
CA SER A 148 2.28 -16.21 20.72
C SER A 148 1.22 -16.74 19.75
N TYR A 149 0.65 -15.83 18.95
CA TYR A 149 -0.21 -16.13 17.80
C TYR A 149 0.29 -15.34 16.59
N LEU A 150 0.16 -15.94 15.40
CA LEU A 150 0.58 -15.35 14.14
C LEU A 150 -0.61 -15.17 13.18
N LEU A 151 -0.75 -13.97 12.63
CA LEU A 151 -1.57 -13.71 11.45
C LEU A 151 -0.69 -13.35 10.25
N ARG A 152 -0.99 -13.94 9.10
CA ARG A 152 -0.29 -13.72 7.83
C ARG A 152 -1.24 -13.12 6.80
N ALA A 153 -0.98 -11.89 6.35
CA ALA A 153 -1.86 -11.18 5.42
C ALA A 153 -1.13 -10.79 4.12
N PRO A 154 -1.69 -11.10 2.93
CA PRO A 154 -1.10 -10.67 1.66
C PRO A 154 -1.38 -9.18 1.41
N LEU A 155 -0.34 -8.41 1.08
CA LEU A 155 -0.48 -6.96 0.84
C LEU A 155 -1.17 -6.62 -0.49
N LEU A 156 -0.69 -7.17 -1.62
CA LEU A 156 -1.17 -6.86 -2.97
C LEU A 156 -1.01 -8.04 -3.94
N LYS A 157 -1.91 -8.13 -4.94
CA LYS A 157 -1.72 -8.84 -6.23
C LYS A 157 -2.07 -7.84 -7.37
N PRO A 158 -1.25 -7.77 -8.44
CA PRO A 158 -0.48 -6.56 -8.85
C PRO A 158 -1.32 -5.54 -9.66
N PRO A 159 -0.93 -4.24 -9.81
CA PRO A 159 0.29 -3.83 -10.53
C PRO A 159 1.05 -2.61 -9.96
N LYS A 160 2.39 -2.72 -9.96
CA LYS A 160 3.43 -1.82 -9.42
C LYS A 160 3.66 -1.93 -7.91
N SER A 161 4.90 -2.28 -7.60
CA SER A 161 5.54 -2.18 -6.30
C SER A 161 5.58 -0.71 -5.87
N VAL A 162 4.49 -0.23 -5.27
CA VAL A 162 4.44 1.07 -4.59
C VAL A 162 4.58 0.83 -3.09
N PRO A 163 5.21 1.74 -2.33
CA PRO A 163 5.18 1.65 -0.88
C PRO A 163 3.73 1.68 -0.38
N VAL A 164 3.46 0.88 0.64
CA VAL A 164 2.14 0.80 1.28
C VAL A 164 2.29 1.26 2.72
N GLU A 165 1.59 2.32 3.10
CA GLU A 165 1.50 2.73 4.50
C GLU A 165 0.39 1.93 5.17
N ILE A 166 0.67 1.39 6.35
CA ILE A 166 -0.31 0.71 7.20
C ILE A 166 -0.46 1.51 8.47
N THR A 167 -1.70 1.82 8.82
CA THR A 167 -2.10 2.43 10.08
C THR A 167 -3.04 1.48 10.80
N GLY A 168 -2.99 1.45 12.13
CA GLY A 168 -3.93 0.63 12.86
C GLY A 168 -3.77 0.65 14.37
N THR A 169 -4.64 -0.14 14.99
CA THR A 169 -4.70 -0.31 16.43
C THR A 169 -4.62 -1.80 16.78
N ALA A 170 -4.08 -2.06 17.97
CA ALA A 170 -4.10 -3.38 18.59
C ALA A 170 -4.58 -3.25 20.02
N GLU A 171 -5.67 -3.92 20.40
CA GLU A 171 -6.25 -3.80 21.74
C GLU A 171 -6.43 -5.15 22.41
N GLY A 172 -5.83 -5.31 23.59
CA GLY A 172 -5.94 -6.51 24.40
C GLY A 172 -7.27 -6.57 25.16
N ALA A 173 -8.02 -7.65 24.96
CA ALA A 173 -9.21 -7.93 25.72
C ALA A 173 -8.89 -7.99 27.23
N ARG A 174 -9.72 -7.33 28.03
CA ARG A 174 -9.59 -7.25 29.51
C ARG A 174 -8.35 -6.49 30.00
N GLY A 175 -7.68 -5.71 29.15
CA GLY A 175 -6.57 -4.85 29.55
C GLY A 175 -5.27 -5.60 29.88
N TYR A 176 -5.13 -6.85 29.44
CA TYR A 176 -3.87 -7.58 29.60
C TYR A 176 -2.79 -7.01 28.69
N SER A 177 -1.60 -6.78 29.25
CA SER A 177 -0.44 -6.34 28.48
C SER A 177 0.11 -7.47 27.61
N PHE A 178 0.59 -7.11 26.41
CA PHE A 178 1.19 -8.02 25.43
C PHE A 178 2.28 -7.30 24.64
N ASN A 179 3.09 -8.04 23.88
CA ASN A 179 3.99 -7.50 22.88
C ASN A 179 3.36 -7.69 21.49
N LEU A 180 3.56 -6.71 20.61
CA LEU A 180 3.15 -6.76 19.21
C LEU A 180 4.37 -6.54 18.33
N TYR A 181 4.60 -7.45 17.39
CA TYR A 181 5.60 -7.29 16.35
C TYR A 181 4.93 -7.38 14.99
N VAL A 182 5.26 -6.46 14.09
CA VAL A 182 4.83 -6.51 12.70
C VAL A 182 6.05 -6.71 11.83
N LEU A 183 6.12 -7.85 11.13
CA LEU A 183 7.34 -8.37 10.52
C LEU A 183 7.13 -8.69 9.04
N ASP A 184 8.23 -8.68 8.28
CA ASP A 184 8.30 -9.42 7.01
C ASP A 184 8.65 -10.90 7.26
N GLU A 185 8.56 -11.71 6.21
CA GLU A 185 8.82 -13.16 6.28
C GLU A 185 10.20 -13.50 6.87
N ARG A 186 11.25 -12.80 6.43
CA ARG A 186 12.62 -13.05 6.90
C ARG A 186 12.79 -12.71 8.37
N ASN A 187 12.20 -11.61 8.83
CA ASN A 187 12.30 -11.20 10.23
C ASN A 187 11.38 -12.02 11.13
N TYR A 188 10.25 -12.52 10.61
CA TYR A 188 9.44 -13.52 11.28
C TYR A 188 10.23 -14.80 11.57
N GLU A 189 10.92 -15.37 10.58
CA GLU A 189 11.76 -16.57 10.76
C GLU A 189 12.87 -16.34 11.80
N ARG A 190 13.46 -15.13 11.82
CA ARG A 190 14.46 -14.73 12.82
C ARG A 190 13.87 -14.61 14.22
N TRP A 191 12.68 -14.03 14.35
CA TRP A 191 11.95 -13.96 15.60
C TRP A 191 11.62 -15.36 16.12
N GLU A 192 11.13 -16.26 15.26
CA GLU A 192 10.82 -17.66 15.60
C GLU A 192 12.07 -18.42 16.06
N ALA A 193 13.22 -18.18 15.40
CA ALA A 193 14.51 -18.73 15.78
C ALA A 193 15.15 -18.07 17.01
N LYS A 194 14.50 -17.08 17.64
CA LYS A 194 14.99 -16.32 18.81
C LYS A 194 16.35 -15.65 18.57
N VAL A 195 16.61 -15.21 17.34
CA VAL A 195 17.79 -14.41 16.99
C VAL A 195 17.38 -12.95 16.77
N PRO A 196 18.32 -11.98 16.77
CA PRO A 196 17.97 -10.58 16.51
C PRO A 196 17.21 -10.44 15.20
N PHE A 197 16.19 -9.58 15.14
CA PHE A 197 15.36 -9.30 13.97
C PHE A 197 15.03 -7.80 13.92
N GLU A 198 14.48 -7.34 12.81
CA GLU A 198 14.03 -5.96 12.61
C GLU A 198 12.53 -5.96 12.25
N ALA A 199 11.74 -5.20 13.01
CA ALA A 199 10.30 -5.11 12.81
C ALA A 199 9.92 -3.83 12.08
N TYR A 200 8.83 -3.89 11.30
CA TYR A 200 8.16 -2.68 10.83
C TYR A 200 7.56 -1.89 11.99
N TYR A 201 7.04 -2.61 12.98
CA TYR A 201 6.54 -2.04 14.23
C TYR A 201 6.86 -2.97 15.40
N GLU A 202 7.23 -2.39 16.52
CA GLU A 202 7.51 -3.08 17.77
C GLU A 202 6.85 -2.34 18.95
N GLY A 203 5.84 -2.98 19.53
CA GLY A 203 5.19 -2.55 20.76
C GLY A 203 5.47 -3.55 21.88
N ARG A 204 5.87 -3.07 23.05
CA ARG A 204 6.16 -3.93 24.21
C ARG A 204 5.40 -3.52 25.45
N ASN A 205 4.91 -4.53 26.18
CA ASN A 205 4.35 -4.40 27.53
C ASN A 205 3.25 -3.34 27.70
N ALA A 206 2.34 -3.22 26.74
CA ALA A 206 1.14 -2.40 26.84
C ALA A 206 -0.12 -3.22 26.54
N SER A 207 -1.26 -2.74 27.03
CA SER A 207 -2.58 -3.32 26.79
C SER A 207 -3.22 -2.86 25.48
N SER A 208 -2.65 -1.84 24.84
CA SER A 208 -3.10 -1.31 23.56
C SER A 208 -1.96 -0.60 22.83
N TYR A 209 -2.06 -0.55 21.51
CA TYR A 209 -1.12 0.13 20.63
C TYR A 209 -1.85 0.87 19.52
N GLU A 210 -1.36 2.05 19.17
CA GLU A 210 -1.60 2.68 17.87
C GLU A 210 -0.28 2.65 17.11
N PHE A 211 -0.33 2.30 15.83
CA PHE A 211 0.88 2.15 15.04
C PHE A 211 0.70 2.60 13.60
N THR A 212 1.82 3.03 13.03
CA THR A 212 1.93 3.37 11.61
C THR A 212 3.30 2.91 11.12
N PHE A 213 3.34 2.27 9.96
CA PHE A 213 4.59 1.86 9.33
C PHE A 213 4.41 1.79 7.81
N THR A 214 5.53 1.85 7.08
CA THR A 214 5.53 1.75 5.62
C THR A 214 6.19 0.46 5.18
N VAL A 215 5.50 -0.33 4.38
CA VAL A 215 6.08 -1.48 3.70
C VAL A 215 6.73 -0.99 2.40
N PRO A 216 8.03 -1.23 2.20
CA PRO A 216 8.71 -0.87 0.96
C PRO A 216 8.09 -1.57 -0.26
N ALA A 217 8.10 -0.86 -1.38
CA ALA A 217 7.63 -1.31 -2.68
C ALA A 217 8.04 -2.75 -3.02
N GLU A 218 9.32 -3.06 -2.88
CA GLU A 218 9.93 -4.35 -3.21
C GLU A 218 9.42 -5.51 -2.35
N LYS A 219 8.85 -5.22 -1.16
CA LYS A 219 8.28 -6.21 -0.24
C LYS A 219 6.75 -6.31 -0.33
N CYS A 220 6.07 -5.45 -1.09
CA CYS A 220 4.60 -5.42 -1.15
C CYS A 220 3.94 -6.61 -1.89
N THR A 221 4.74 -7.48 -2.52
CA THR A 221 4.28 -8.77 -3.07
C THR A 221 4.37 -9.92 -2.06
N LYS A 222 4.90 -9.65 -0.85
CA LYS A 222 5.09 -10.61 0.23
C LYS A 222 4.00 -10.44 1.30
N TYR A 223 4.02 -11.35 2.26
CA TYR A 223 3.12 -11.31 3.40
C TYR A 223 3.68 -10.42 4.50
N VAL A 224 2.78 -9.78 5.24
CA VAL A 224 3.07 -9.15 6.53
C VAL A 224 2.59 -10.06 7.64
N TYR A 225 3.42 -10.18 8.67
CA TYR A 225 3.24 -11.08 9.79
C TYR A 225 2.95 -10.24 11.04
N PHE A 226 1.76 -10.42 11.63
CA PHE A 226 1.41 -9.83 12.92
C PHE A 226 1.60 -10.89 13.99
N VAL A 227 2.55 -10.64 14.88
CA VAL A 227 2.90 -11.53 15.98
C VAL A 227 2.43 -10.88 17.28
N VAL A 228 1.44 -11.50 17.92
CA VAL A 228 1.04 -11.15 19.27
C VAL A 228 1.72 -12.10 20.22
N GLU A 229 2.60 -11.57 21.06
CA GLU A 229 3.32 -12.34 22.08
C GLU A 229 2.80 -11.96 23.46
N ARG A 230 2.40 -12.96 24.23
CA ARG A 230 2.04 -12.81 25.63
C ARG A 230 3.30 -12.53 26.45
N LEU A 231 3.19 -11.60 27.39
CA LEU A 231 4.20 -11.40 28.42
C LEU A 231 4.43 -12.66 29.27
N PRO A 232 5.63 -12.80 29.86
CA PRO A 232 5.92 -13.89 30.77
C PRO A 232 4.93 -13.95 31.95
N VAL A 233 4.82 -15.16 32.49
CA VAL A 233 3.79 -15.57 33.44
C VAL A 233 3.67 -14.61 34.63
N ILE A 234 2.44 -14.21 34.95
CA ILE A 234 2.16 -13.44 36.17
C ILE A 234 2.12 -14.43 37.34
N GLU A 235 3.06 -14.32 38.26
CA GLU A 235 3.06 -15.06 39.52
C GLU A 235 1.94 -14.51 40.42
N LEU A 236 0.86 -15.25 40.60
CA LEU A 236 -0.20 -14.87 41.54
C LEU A 236 -0.04 -15.63 42.85
N LYS A 237 0.08 -14.90 43.96
CA LYS A 237 0.03 -15.48 45.30
C LYS A 237 -1.41 -15.93 45.61
N LYS A 238 -1.58 -17.20 45.93
CA LYS A 238 -2.82 -17.80 46.42
C LYS A 238 -2.68 -18.19 47.87
N GLU A 239 -3.78 -18.11 48.60
CA GLU A 239 -3.84 -18.46 50.01
C GLU A 239 -5.13 -19.24 50.30
N THR A 240 -5.06 -20.15 51.26
CA THR A 240 -6.21 -20.87 51.80
C THR A 240 -6.08 -20.97 53.30
N LEU A 241 -7.17 -20.70 53.99
CA LEU A 241 -7.25 -20.78 55.44
C LEU A 241 -7.51 -22.24 55.87
N ILE A 242 -6.84 -22.64 56.94
CA ILE A 242 -7.07 -23.86 57.69
C ILE A 242 -7.55 -23.39 59.05
N ASP A 243 -8.80 -23.67 59.39
CA ASP A 243 -9.43 -23.22 60.63
C ASP A 243 -10.25 -24.38 61.19
N GLU A 244 -9.63 -25.17 62.06
CA GLU A 244 -10.14 -26.49 62.44
C GLU A 244 -9.94 -26.78 63.92
N THR A 245 -10.89 -27.49 64.53
CA THR A 245 -10.79 -27.95 65.93
C THR A 245 -10.72 -29.47 66.00
N LEU A 246 -9.62 -30.02 66.50
CA LEU A 246 -9.46 -31.44 66.70
C LEU A 246 -9.78 -31.82 68.14
N THR A 247 -10.76 -32.71 68.30
CA THR A 247 -11.14 -33.27 69.59
C THR A 247 -10.53 -34.65 69.78
N ILE A 248 -9.82 -34.86 70.90
CA ILE A 248 -9.31 -36.16 71.32
C ILE A 248 -10.06 -36.61 72.56
N TYR A 249 -10.97 -37.57 72.39
CA TYR A 249 -11.75 -38.15 73.49
C TYR A 249 -10.88 -39.00 74.41
N ARG A 250 -11.30 -39.16 75.67
CA ARG A 250 -10.53 -39.79 76.77
C ARG A 250 -9.96 -41.18 76.47
N TRP A 251 -10.53 -41.93 75.52
CA TRP A 251 -10.04 -43.25 75.09
C TRP A 251 -9.11 -43.23 73.87
N MET A 252 -9.00 -42.10 73.15
CA MET A 252 -8.16 -41.97 71.96
C MET A 252 -6.73 -41.54 72.33
N LYS A 253 -5.74 -42.14 71.66
CA LYS A 253 -4.33 -41.78 71.80
C LYS A 253 -3.98 -40.51 71.00
N TYR A 254 -4.55 -40.38 69.81
CA TYR A 254 -4.38 -39.24 68.92
C TYR A 254 -5.66 -39.02 68.12
N SER A 255 -5.78 -37.84 67.52
CA SER A 255 -6.75 -37.54 66.46
C SER A 255 -5.99 -36.86 65.32
N TYR A 256 -6.52 -36.93 64.12
CA TYR A 256 -5.89 -36.34 62.95
C TYR A 256 -6.93 -35.81 61.98
N TRP A 257 -6.48 -34.92 61.12
CA TRP A 257 -7.23 -34.46 59.96
C TRP A 257 -6.27 -34.21 58.81
N PHE A 258 -6.81 -33.90 57.64
CA PHE A 258 -6.02 -33.64 56.45
C PHE A 258 -6.46 -32.35 55.76
N VAL A 259 -5.49 -31.67 55.17
CA VAL A 259 -5.72 -30.53 54.29
C VAL A 259 -5.70 -31.05 52.86
N ARG A 260 -6.67 -30.61 52.04
CA ARG A 260 -6.74 -31.03 50.64
C ARG A 260 -5.45 -30.64 49.89
N PRO A 261 -4.94 -31.53 49.01
CA PRO A 261 -3.80 -31.22 48.15
C PRO A 261 -4.14 -30.09 47.19
N LEU A 262 -3.12 -29.53 46.55
CA LEU A 262 -3.37 -28.72 45.36
C LEU A 262 -3.70 -29.65 44.18
N TYR A 263 -4.63 -29.22 43.32
CA TYR A 263 -4.95 -29.97 42.08
C TYR A 263 -3.80 -29.96 41.08
N LYS A 264 -2.91 -28.97 41.18
CA LYS A 264 -1.71 -28.82 40.36
C LYS A 264 -0.55 -28.34 41.22
N SER A 265 0.65 -28.72 40.82
CA SER A 265 1.88 -28.26 41.48
C SER A 265 2.04 -26.74 41.32
N PRO A 266 2.46 -26.00 42.36
CA PRO A 266 2.61 -24.55 42.29
C PRO A 266 3.76 -24.14 41.37
N ALA A 267 3.80 -22.86 40.99
CA ALA A 267 4.79 -22.34 40.07
C ALA A 267 6.19 -22.27 40.68
N LYS A 268 6.29 -22.00 41.99
CA LYS A 268 7.55 -21.63 42.63
C LYS A 268 7.54 -21.84 44.14
N ASN A 269 8.70 -22.19 44.70
CA ASN A 269 9.02 -22.20 46.14
C ASN A 269 8.16 -23.09 47.06
N GLY A 270 7.62 -24.21 46.55
CA GLY A 270 6.81 -25.13 47.36
C GLY A 270 5.57 -24.44 47.94
N ILE A 271 4.96 -25.04 48.96
CA ILE A 271 3.80 -24.46 49.66
C ILE A 271 4.23 -24.06 51.07
N VAL A 272 4.07 -22.79 51.43
CA VAL A 272 4.39 -22.30 52.77
C VAL A 272 3.15 -22.37 53.64
N VAL A 273 3.25 -23.08 54.77
CA VAL A 273 2.18 -23.20 55.77
C VAL A 273 2.65 -22.49 57.04
N LYS A 274 1.86 -21.51 57.51
CA LYS A 274 2.13 -20.77 58.75
C LYS A 274 0.89 -20.71 59.61
N GLY A 275 1.03 -20.90 60.92
CA GLY A 275 -0.14 -20.87 61.79
C GLY A 275 0.16 -21.04 63.27
N THR A 276 -0.92 -21.22 64.02
CA THR A 276 -0.92 -21.48 65.45
C THR A 276 -1.78 -22.69 65.79
N ALA A 277 -1.44 -23.35 66.89
CA ALA A 277 -2.26 -24.41 67.48
C ALA A 277 -2.35 -24.21 69.00
N GLU A 278 -3.54 -24.27 69.58
CA GLU A 278 -3.79 -24.00 71.00
C GLU A 278 -4.79 -24.98 71.59
N GLU A 279 -4.51 -25.51 72.79
CA GLU A 279 -5.44 -26.36 73.52
C GLU A 279 -6.32 -25.53 74.46
N ALA A 280 -7.64 -25.73 74.39
CA ALA A 280 -8.65 -24.88 75.04
C ALA A 280 -8.54 -24.75 76.57
N LYS A 281 -7.90 -25.71 77.25
CA LYS A 281 -7.75 -25.77 78.71
C LYS A 281 -6.28 -25.74 79.16
N GLY A 282 -5.35 -25.45 78.26
CA GLY A 282 -3.92 -25.42 78.54
C GLY A 282 -3.29 -26.80 78.78
N HIS A 283 -3.94 -27.90 78.37
CA HIS A 283 -3.37 -29.23 78.47
C HIS A 283 -2.24 -29.45 77.46
N LEU A 284 -1.25 -30.26 77.84
CA LEU A 284 -0.10 -30.55 76.97
C LEU A 284 -0.48 -31.57 75.88
N PHE A 285 -0.06 -31.30 74.65
CA PHE A 285 -0.20 -32.20 73.51
C PHE A 285 1.09 -32.22 72.67
N ASN A 286 1.15 -33.15 71.71
CA ASN A 286 2.11 -33.12 70.61
C ASN A 286 1.36 -32.85 69.30
N LEU A 287 2.00 -32.14 68.38
CA LEU A 287 1.47 -31.82 67.06
C LEU A 287 2.51 -32.19 65.99
N TYR A 288 2.05 -32.87 64.94
CA TYR A 288 2.87 -33.30 63.83
C TYR A 288 2.21 -32.92 62.50
N PHE A 289 2.98 -32.42 61.54
CA PHE A 289 2.56 -32.26 60.16
C PHE A 289 3.31 -33.26 59.28
N LEU A 290 2.57 -34.13 58.59
CA LEU A 290 3.08 -35.31 57.89
C LEU A 290 2.51 -35.36 56.46
N ASP A 291 3.28 -35.86 55.50
CA ASP A 291 2.70 -36.37 54.26
C ASP A 291 1.98 -37.71 54.49
N GLU A 292 1.29 -38.21 53.47
CA GLU A 292 0.55 -39.46 53.54
C GLU A 292 1.43 -40.66 53.92
N THR A 293 2.61 -40.78 53.31
CA THR A 293 3.53 -41.90 53.58
C THR A 293 4.01 -41.89 55.02
N ASN A 294 4.37 -40.71 55.55
CA ASN A 294 4.85 -40.54 56.91
C ASN A 294 3.72 -40.64 57.94
N PHE A 295 2.49 -40.29 57.57
CA PHE A 295 1.31 -40.52 58.39
C PHE A 295 1.02 -42.03 58.58
N GLU A 296 1.09 -42.82 57.51
CA GLU A 296 0.96 -44.28 57.62
C GLU A 296 2.07 -44.90 58.49
N ARG A 297 3.31 -44.43 58.32
CA ARG A 297 4.43 -44.84 59.18
C ARG A 297 4.21 -44.47 60.65
N TYR A 298 3.69 -43.26 60.92
CA TYR A 298 3.33 -42.83 62.27
C TYR A 298 2.29 -43.78 62.90
N LYS A 299 1.22 -44.13 62.17
CA LYS A 299 0.19 -45.08 62.65
C LYS A 299 0.77 -46.47 62.93
N ALA A 300 1.69 -46.93 62.09
CA ALA A 300 2.36 -48.22 62.25
C ALA A 300 3.44 -48.23 63.36
N GLY A 301 3.73 -47.09 63.99
CA GLY A 301 4.80 -46.97 64.99
C GLY A 301 6.21 -47.11 64.39
N LEU A 302 6.36 -46.86 63.10
CA LEU A 302 7.62 -46.89 62.37
C LEU A 302 8.30 -45.52 62.37
N THR A 303 9.58 -45.48 62.03
CA THR A 303 10.31 -44.21 61.84
C THR A 303 9.70 -43.39 60.70
N TYR A 304 9.38 -42.13 60.98
CA TYR A 304 8.82 -41.17 60.03
C TYR A 304 9.60 -39.84 60.05
N LYS A 305 9.38 -39.02 59.03
CA LYS A 305 9.90 -37.66 58.93
C LYS A 305 8.72 -36.69 58.83
N SER A 306 8.67 -35.72 59.74
CA SER A 306 7.65 -34.67 59.71
C SER A 306 8.14 -33.43 58.95
N TYR A 307 7.19 -32.68 58.40
CA TYR A 307 7.44 -31.33 57.92
C TYR A 307 7.67 -30.38 59.11
N TRP A 308 6.93 -30.60 60.18
CA TRP A 308 7.05 -29.88 61.43
C TRP A 308 6.56 -30.76 62.58
N GLU A 309 7.22 -30.67 63.75
CA GLU A 309 6.74 -31.27 64.98
C GLU A 309 6.93 -30.36 66.19
N GLY A 310 5.97 -30.41 67.11
CA GLY A 310 6.00 -29.75 68.40
C GLY A 310 5.55 -30.74 69.48
N LYS A 311 6.28 -30.80 70.59
CA LYS A 311 6.02 -31.78 71.66
C LYS A 311 5.82 -31.11 73.01
N ARG A 312 4.92 -31.67 73.83
CA ARG A 312 4.69 -31.33 75.24
C ARG A 312 4.48 -29.83 75.53
N ARG A 313 3.66 -29.14 74.75
CA ARG A 313 3.20 -27.77 75.03
C ARG A 313 1.69 -27.67 74.88
N SER A 314 1.12 -26.62 75.44
CA SER A 314 -0.30 -26.26 75.32
C SER A 314 -0.58 -25.31 74.14
N SER A 315 0.47 -24.77 73.51
CA SER A 315 0.36 -23.97 72.30
C SER A 315 1.62 -24.01 71.45
N TYR A 316 1.45 -23.75 70.16
CA TYR A 316 2.52 -23.71 69.16
C TYR A 316 2.31 -22.58 68.14
N LYS A 317 3.41 -22.01 67.67
CA LYS A 317 3.50 -21.28 66.40
C LYS A 317 4.37 -22.11 65.47
N PHE A 318 3.93 -22.30 64.23
CA PHE A 318 4.64 -23.12 63.27
C PHE A 318 4.73 -22.45 61.90
N GLU A 319 5.82 -22.74 61.21
CA GLU A 319 6.08 -22.38 59.83
C GLU A 319 6.89 -23.51 59.20
N PHE A 320 6.46 -23.99 58.04
CA PHE A 320 7.19 -24.98 57.26
C PHE A 320 6.83 -24.88 55.77
N THR A 321 7.65 -25.50 54.94
CA THR A 321 7.46 -25.55 53.48
C THR A 321 7.25 -26.99 53.03
N ILE A 322 6.18 -27.23 52.27
CA ILE A 322 5.95 -28.49 51.56
C ILE A 322 6.69 -28.42 50.23
N PRO A 323 7.57 -29.38 49.92
CA PRO A 323 8.28 -29.45 48.64
C PRO A 323 7.32 -29.52 47.44
N LEU A 324 7.79 -29.05 46.28
CA LEU A 324 6.98 -28.92 45.08
C LEU A 324 6.45 -30.28 44.59
N GLU A 325 7.30 -31.28 44.64
CA GLU A 325 7.02 -32.68 44.30
C GLU A 325 5.98 -33.33 45.22
N LYS A 326 5.69 -32.72 46.38
CA LYS A 326 4.70 -33.16 47.37
C LYS A 326 3.44 -32.30 47.41
N ALA A 327 3.35 -31.24 46.60
CA ALA A 327 2.28 -30.25 46.64
C ALA A 327 0.88 -30.82 46.32
N THR A 328 0.83 -31.91 45.56
CA THR A 328 -0.39 -32.62 45.15
C THR A 328 -0.74 -33.80 46.08
N GLU A 329 0.02 -34.00 47.15
CA GLU A 329 -0.26 -35.01 48.17
C GLU A 329 -1.02 -34.42 49.36
N TYR A 330 -1.74 -35.27 50.11
CA TYR A 330 -2.43 -34.85 51.32
C TYR A 330 -1.45 -34.45 52.42
N LEU A 331 -1.70 -33.32 53.05
CA LEU A 331 -1.02 -32.91 54.28
C LEU A 331 -1.87 -33.35 55.46
N TYR A 332 -1.34 -34.22 56.30
CA TYR A 332 -1.96 -34.65 57.55
C TYR A 332 -1.41 -33.83 58.70
N TYR A 333 -2.29 -33.47 59.64
CA TYR A 333 -1.87 -32.97 60.94
C TYR A 333 -2.45 -33.81 62.05
N VAL A 334 -1.57 -34.24 62.95
CA VAL A 334 -1.87 -35.20 64.00
C VAL A 334 -1.69 -34.52 65.34
N VAL A 335 -2.73 -34.57 66.17
CA VAL A 335 -2.67 -34.15 67.57
C VAL A 335 -2.61 -35.41 68.40
N GLU A 336 -1.54 -35.57 69.19
CA GLU A 336 -1.31 -36.71 70.06
C GLU A 336 -1.35 -36.29 71.52
N ARG A 337 -1.98 -37.12 72.34
CA ARG A 337 -2.11 -36.89 73.77
C ARG A 337 -0.80 -37.17 74.50
N VAL A 338 -0.46 -36.27 75.43
CA VAL A 338 0.65 -36.47 76.38
C VAL A 338 0.19 -37.16 77.68
N MET A 339 -0.97 -36.78 78.24
CA MET A 339 -1.47 -37.30 79.53
C MET A 339 -2.73 -38.18 79.36
N PRO A 340 -2.70 -39.47 79.76
CA PRO A 340 -3.85 -40.38 79.69
C PRO A 340 -5.12 -39.83 80.38
N GLY A 341 -6.29 -40.13 79.83
CA GLY A 341 -7.59 -39.78 80.43
C GLY A 341 -8.04 -38.32 80.27
N VAL A 342 -7.20 -37.45 79.70
CA VAL A 342 -7.54 -36.03 79.46
C VAL A 342 -8.18 -35.84 78.08
N LYS A 343 -9.37 -35.23 78.03
CA LYS A 343 -9.98 -34.78 76.77
C LYS A 343 -9.25 -33.53 76.29
N LEU A 344 -8.79 -33.53 75.04
CA LEU A 344 -8.13 -32.38 74.42
C LEU A 344 -9.04 -31.78 73.35
N ASN A 345 -9.11 -30.46 73.30
CA ASN A 345 -9.68 -29.72 72.17
C ASN A 345 -8.60 -28.77 71.66
N VAL A 346 -7.96 -29.12 70.55
CA VAL A 346 -6.88 -28.33 69.96
C VAL A 346 -7.43 -27.56 68.76
N TYR A 347 -7.38 -26.25 68.85
CA TYR A 347 -7.74 -25.33 67.78
C TYR A 347 -6.50 -25.05 66.92
N ILE A 348 -6.62 -25.20 65.60
CA ILE A 348 -5.54 -24.96 64.64
C ILE A 348 -6.01 -23.92 63.64
N SER A 349 -5.28 -22.80 63.58
CA SER A 349 -5.49 -21.71 62.63
C SER A 349 -4.22 -21.50 61.82
N ALA A 350 -4.28 -21.77 60.52
CA ALA A 350 -3.13 -21.65 59.64
C ALA A 350 -3.50 -21.10 58.25
N THR A 351 -2.52 -20.52 57.56
CA THR A 351 -2.61 -20.12 56.17
C THR A 351 -1.66 -20.98 55.35
N LYS A 352 -2.22 -21.63 54.33
CA LYS A 352 -1.48 -22.34 53.27
C LYS A 352 -1.34 -21.39 52.09
N SER A 353 -0.12 -21.03 51.71
CA SER A 353 0.17 -20.06 50.64
C SER A 353 1.10 -20.62 49.57
N TRP A 354 0.83 -20.30 48.31
CA TRP A 354 1.63 -20.73 47.15
C TRP A 354 1.54 -19.72 46.01
N TYR A 355 2.44 -19.83 45.03
CA TYR A 355 2.38 -19.03 43.80
C TYR A 355 1.85 -19.88 42.65
N GLU A 356 0.92 -19.33 41.87
CA GLU A 356 0.44 -19.94 40.64
C GLU A 356 0.89 -19.13 39.43
N ASP A 357 1.21 -19.88 38.37
CA ASP A 357 1.58 -19.35 37.08
C ASP A 357 0.30 -19.06 36.29
N ILE A 358 -0.08 -17.78 36.17
CA ILE A 358 -1.26 -17.40 35.39
C ILE A 358 -0.86 -17.10 33.95
N ARG A 359 -1.39 -17.93 33.05
CA ARG A 359 -1.39 -17.70 31.60
C ARG A 359 -2.80 -17.33 31.17
N PRO A 360 -3.22 -16.05 31.31
CA PRO A 360 -4.57 -15.68 30.92
C PRO A 360 -4.73 -15.89 29.42
N ARG A 361 -5.90 -16.36 28.99
CA ARG A 361 -6.26 -16.32 27.57
C ARG A 361 -6.14 -14.87 27.12
N LEU A 362 -5.27 -14.64 26.13
CA LEU A 362 -5.01 -13.33 25.57
C LEU A 362 -5.76 -13.28 24.24
N SER A 363 -6.63 -12.30 24.09
CA SER A 363 -7.32 -12.02 22.83
C SER A 363 -7.01 -10.57 22.47
N VAL A 364 -6.47 -10.32 21.29
CA VAL A 364 -6.06 -8.99 20.82
C VAL A 364 -6.83 -8.68 19.55
N MET A 365 -7.61 -7.62 19.54
CA MET A 365 -8.23 -7.11 18.31
C MET A 365 -7.19 -6.31 17.54
N ILE A 366 -6.95 -6.67 16.27
CA ILE A 366 -6.14 -5.92 15.33
C ILE A 366 -7.08 -5.29 14.31
N ASP A 367 -7.06 -3.96 14.22
CA ASP A 367 -7.83 -3.19 13.24
C ASP A 367 -6.87 -2.27 12.48
N THR A 368 -6.71 -2.52 11.18
CA THR A 368 -5.72 -1.85 10.34
C THR A 368 -6.31 -1.45 9.00
N LYS A 369 -5.80 -0.33 8.49
CA LYS A 369 -6.04 0.18 7.15
C LYS A 369 -4.72 0.26 6.41
N LYS A 370 -4.77 0.06 5.11
CA LYS A 370 -3.62 0.30 4.22
C LYS A 370 -3.92 1.45 3.26
N SER A 371 -2.90 2.27 3.04
CA SER A 371 -2.91 3.42 2.13
C SER A 371 -1.82 3.24 1.08
N TYR A 372 -2.14 3.45 -0.20
CA TYR A 372 -1.17 3.35 -1.28
C TYR A 372 -1.58 4.17 -2.51
N THR A 373 -0.60 4.48 -3.37
CA THR A 373 -0.83 5.17 -4.64
C THR A 373 -1.13 4.18 -5.76
N LYS A 374 -2.38 4.17 -6.22
CA LYS A 374 -2.82 3.30 -7.31
C LYS A 374 -2.70 4.01 -8.66
N PRO A 375 -1.98 3.45 -9.64
CA PRO A 375 -1.99 3.97 -11.01
C PRO A 375 -3.40 3.92 -11.61
N ILE A 376 -3.78 4.96 -12.34
CA ILE A 376 -5.12 5.08 -12.95
C ILE A 376 -5.02 5.46 -14.41
N ASP A 377 -6.03 5.09 -15.18
CA ASP A 377 -6.15 5.50 -16.57
C ASP A 377 -6.48 7.00 -16.66
N ILE A 378 -5.99 7.63 -17.72
CA ILE A 378 -6.30 9.02 -18.07
C ILE A 378 -7.05 9.07 -19.39
N THR A 379 -7.85 10.11 -19.59
CA THR A 379 -8.48 10.37 -20.89
C THR A 379 -7.96 11.68 -21.43
N VAL A 380 -7.18 11.59 -22.50
CA VAL A 380 -6.61 12.75 -23.18
C VAL A 380 -7.39 13.02 -24.47
N ARG A 381 -7.65 14.29 -24.73
CA ARG A 381 -8.11 14.80 -26.01
C ARG A 381 -6.93 15.47 -26.70
N TYR A 382 -6.74 15.22 -27.98
CA TYR A 382 -5.79 15.95 -28.78
C TYR A 382 -6.42 16.41 -30.07
N HIS A 383 -6.01 17.61 -30.48
CA HIS A 383 -6.34 18.23 -31.75
C HIS A 383 -5.04 18.73 -32.34
N VAL A 384 -4.69 18.27 -33.53
CA VAL A 384 -3.49 18.68 -34.25
C VAL A 384 -3.88 18.99 -35.69
N GLU A 385 -3.49 20.17 -36.14
CA GLU A 385 -3.68 20.62 -37.50
C GLU A 385 -2.35 21.08 -38.11
N ALA A 386 -2.21 20.83 -39.41
CA ALA A 386 -1.16 21.40 -40.23
C ALA A 386 -1.76 22.49 -41.11
N SER A 387 -1.06 23.61 -41.24
CA SER A 387 -1.38 24.68 -42.20
C SER A 387 -0.14 25.02 -43.01
N TRP A 388 -0.32 25.31 -44.30
CA TRP A 388 0.75 25.65 -45.22
C TRP A 388 0.23 26.52 -46.35
N GLU A 389 1.13 27.12 -47.12
CA GLU A 389 0.81 27.70 -48.42
C GLU A 389 1.21 26.74 -49.54
N GLU A 390 0.31 26.49 -50.48
CA GLU A 390 0.55 25.62 -51.64
C GLU A 390 0.62 26.42 -52.93
N ARG A 391 1.66 26.17 -53.72
CA ARG A 391 1.87 26.81 -55.02
C ARG A 391 0.86 26.28 -56.04
N THR A 392 0.05 27.19 -56.56
CA THR A 392 -0.90 26.97 -57.65
C THR A 392 -0.60 27.93 -58.80
N TYR A 393 -1.13 27.61 -59.98
CA TYR A 393 -1.00 28.44 -61.18
C TYR A 393 -2.37 28.96 -61.57
N ALA A 394 -2.58 30.26 -61.40
CA ALA A 394 -3.76 30.91 -61.93
C ALA A 394 -3.50 31.31 -63.39
N HIS A 395 -4.46 30.99 -64.27
CA HIS A 395 -4.45 31.53 -65.63
C HIS A 395 -4.86 33.00 -65.57
N VAL A 396 -3.89 33.89 -65.75
CA VAL A 396 -4.17 35.32 -65.78
C VAL A 396 -4.71 35.67 -67.16
N LEU A 397 -6.00 35.95 -67.24
CA LEU A 397 -6.70 36.40 -68.46
C LEU A 397 -6.12 37.69 -69.06
N ALA A 398 -5.19 38.36 -68.38
CA ALA A 398 -4.53 39.57 -68.88
C ALA A 398 -3.81 39.35 -70.22
N GLY A 399 -3.22 38.18 -70.47
CA GLY A 399 -2.62 37.85 -71.77
C GLY A 399 -3.66 37.83 -72.90
N LEU A 400 -4.85 37.29 -72.61
CA LEU A 400 -5.98 37.26 -73.54
C LEU A 400 -6.47 38.69 -73.86
N PHE A 401 -6.63 39.54 -72.84
CA PHE A 401 -7.05 40.93 -73.01
C PHE A 401 -6.01 41.78 -73.75
N ALA A 402 -4.73 41.68 -73.39
CA ALA A 402 -3.65 42.41 -74.06
C ALA A 402 -3.49 41.95 -75.52
N GLY A 403 -3.56 40.64 -75.77
CA GLY A 403 -3.52 40.09 -77.11
C GLY A 403 -4.72 40.53 -77.95
N ALA A 404 -5.93 40.56 -77.39
CA ALA A 404 -7.13 41.05 -78.08
C ALA A 404 -7.01 42.54 -78.49
N ILE A 405 -6.44 43.39 -77.63
CA ILE A 405 -6.18 44.81 -77.94
C ILE A 405 -5.19 44.95 -79.10
N LEU A 406 -4.10 44.19 -79.09
CA LEU A 406 -3.08 44.22 -80.15
C LEU A 406 -3.64 43.73 -81.50
N VAL A 407 -4.44 42.67 -81.50
CA VAL A 407 -5.16 42.21 -82.69
C VAL A 407 -6.11 43.29 -83.20
N GLY A 408 -6.89 43.93 -82.31
CA GLY A 408 -7.78 45.03 -82.66
C GLY A 408 -7.06 46.22 -83.29
N LEU A 409 -5.93 46.65 -82.72
CA LEU A 409 -5.08 47.71 -83.29
C LEU A 409 -4.52 47.33 -84.66
N GLY A 410 -4.12 46.07 -84.85
CA GLY A 410 -3.65 45.57 -86.13
C GLY A 410 -4.72 45.65 -87.23
N PHE A 411 -5.98 45.30 -86.91
CA PHE A 411 -7.11 45.48 -87.83
C PHE A 411 -7.36 46.95 -88.17
N ILE A 412 -7.29 47.86 -87.19
CA ILE A 412 -7.44 49.31 -87.43
C ILE A 412 -6.37 49.81 -88.41
N LEU A 413 -5.12 49.38 -88.28
CA LEU A 413 -4.04 49.75 -89.20
C LEU A 413 -4.25 49.21 -90.62
N LEU A 414 -4.80 48.00 -90.76
CA LEU A 414 -5.16 47.45 -92.07
C LEU A 414 -6.27 48.29 -92.74
N ILE A 415 -7.28 48.71 -91.99
CA ILE A 415 -8.36 49.58 -92.48
C ILE A 415 -7.79 50.95 -92.89
N ALA A 416 -6.99 51.58 -92.02
CA ALA A 416 -6.34 52.86 -92.31
C ALA A 416 -5.44 52.78 -93.55
N SER A 417 -4.73 51.67 -93.75
CA SER A 417 -3.96 51.43 -94.97
C SER A 417 -4.83 51.33 -96.22
N ALA A 418 -6.00 50.69 -96.14
CA ALA A 418 -6.93 50.58 -97.27
C ALA A 418 -7.48 51.95 -97.67
N ILE A 419 -7.85 52.76 -96.67
CA ILE A 419 -8.31 54.15 -96.86
C ILE A 419 -7.19 55.01 -97.48
N ALA A 420 -5.98 54.96 -96.92
CA ALA A 420 -4.83 55.70 -97.47
C ALA A 420 -4.52 55.27 -98.91
N LYS A 421 -4.58 53.96 -99.22
CA LYS A 421 -4.40 53.46 -100.59
C LYS A 421 -5.51 53.93 -101.54
N TYR A 422 -6.72 54.16 -101.05
CA TYR A 422 -7.86 54.64 -101.84
C TYR A 422 -7.78 56.16 -102.09
N VAL A 423 -7.48 56.95 -101.05
CA VAL A 423 -7.40 58.41 -101.10
C VAL A 423 -6.18 58.90 -101.89
N PHE A 424 -5.02 58.27 -101.72
CA PHE A 424 -3.77 58.65 -102.42
C PHE A 424 -3.57 57.92 -103.76
N LYS A 425 -4.63 57.34 -104.35
CA LYS A 425 -4.61 56.77 -105.71
C LYS A 425 -5.04 57.75 -106.79
N ARG A 426 -5.28 59.03 -106.43
CA ARG A 426 -5.35 60.13 -107.38
C ARG A 426 -3.96 60.61 -107.75
#